data_AF-A0A7J3LYZ8-F1
#
_entry.id   AF-A0A7J3LYZ8-F1
#
_cell.length_a   1.000
_cell.length_b   1.000
_cell.length_c   1.000
_cell.angle_alpha   90.00
_cell.angle_beta   90.00
_cell.angle_gamma   90.00
#
_symmetry.space_group_name_H-M   'P 1'
#
loop_
_entity.id
_entity.type
_entity.pdbx_description
1 polymer ?
#
loop_
_entity_poly.entity_id
_entity_poly.type
_entity_poly.pdbx_seq_one_letter_code
_entity_poly.pdbx_strand_id
1 'polypeptide(L)'
;MSIKTTRRIELWTPRRVTRAAIIGALSGATSLIPVPVMPGMTLDPAIPAFAAVYYGPFEAYWGYAIGQLIRSLIRDPGVLMINPLNFMFGTPFFMIIIAWLVRVVKYPWNIPASIALGILMHMLSYAIPGCIITYGWAVFPTCFILQMIGCAIVISVCLIIALGGAVYMWRIRRQPMFPHRFIDKDEEFSIASKGRILASAIAAVILFIIPYIFLATPYSSDRYLGPPESPLRRYIDAYIRHPMTAGLGWLCWELYKKHGEWFKITE
;
A
#
# COMPACT_ATOMS: atom_id res chain seq x y z
N MET A 1 -30.68 -29.38 2.26
CA MET A 1 -29.33 -28.93 1.89
C MET A 1 -29.48 -27.70 1.00
N SER A 2 -29.15 -26.51 1.48
CA SER A 2 -29.10 -25.31 0.63
C SER A 2 -27.90 -25.45 -0.30
N ILE A 3 -28.14 -25.54 -1.60
CA ILE A 3 -27.09 -25.46 -2.61
C ILE A 3 -26.58 -24.03 -2.57
N LYS A 4 -25.48 -23.78 -1.84
CA LYS A 4 -24.72 -22.54 -1.96
C LYS A 4 -24.15 -22.49 -3.38
N THR A 5 -24.85 -21.84 -4.29
CA THR A 5 -24.33 -21.45 -5.60
C THR A 5 -23.18 -20.46 -5.37
N THR A 6 -21.95 -20.97 -5.34
CA THR A 6 -20.76 -20.14 -5.19
C THR A 6 -20.58 -19.35 -6.47
N ARG A 7 -20.96 -18.06 -6.45
CA ARG A 7 -20.75 -17.16 -7.59
C ARG A 7 -19.26 -16.86 -7.71
N ARG A 8 -18.71 -16.97 -8.93
CA ARG A 8 -17.30 -16.68 -9.20
C ARG A 8 -17.14 -15.18 -9.41
N ILE A 9 -16.29 -14.53 -8.62
CA ILE A 9 -15.99 -13.09 -8.74
C ILE A 9 -14.87 -12.89 -9.77
N GLU A 10 -15.14 -12.11 -10.83
CA GLU A 10 -14.12 -11.65 -11.78
C GLU A 10 -13.60 -10.27 -11.39
N LEU A 11 -12.29 -10.16 -11.17
CA LEU A 11 -11.64 -8.91 -10.78
C LEU A 11 -11.28 -8.02 -11.97
N TRP A 12 -10.97 -8.64 -13.10
CA TRP A 12 -10.50 -7.98 -14.31
C TRP A 12 -11.65 -7.70 -15.28
N THR A 13 -12.67 -6.98 -14.82
CA THR A 13 -13.75 -6.51 -15.69
C THR A 13 -13.36 -5.18 -16.34
N PRO A 14 -13.85 -4.87 -17.56
CA PRO A 14 -13.55 -3.61 -18.24
C PRO A 14 -13.78 -2.39 -17.34
N ARG A 15 -14.88 -2.38 -16.59
CA ARG A 15 -15.23 -1.29 -15.67
C ARG A 15 -14.22 -1.10 -14.53
N ARG A 16 -13.77 -2.18 -13.89
CA ARG A 16 -12.78 -2.12 -12.81
C ARG A 16 -11.42 -1.67 -13.34
N VAL A 17 -11.03 -2.15 -14.52
CA VAL A 17 -9.79 -1.75 -15.21
C VAL A 17 -9.82 -0.27 -15.57
N THR A 18 -10.92 0.23 -16.15
CA THR A 18 -11.08 1.66 -16.46
C THR A 18 -10.98 2.53 -15.21
N ARG A 19 -11.63 2.12 -14.11
CA ARG A 19 -11.52 2.84 -12.83
C ARG A 19 -10.08 2.85 -12.33
N ALA A 20 -9.41 1.71 -12.30
CA ALA A 20 -8.01 1.62 -11.88
C ALA A 20 -7.10 2.52 -12.74
N ALA A 21 -7.32 2.58 -14.06
CA ALA A 21 -6.58 3.46 -14.96
C ALA A 21 -6.81 4.95 -14.65
N ILE A 22 -8.06 5.37 -14.45
CA ILE A 22 -8.39 6.77 -14.09
C ILE A 22 -7.79 7.14 -12.73
N ILE A 23 -7.97 6.27 -11.73
CA ILE A 23 -7.40 6.44 -10.39
C ILE A 23 -5.87 6.52 -10.48
N GLY A 24 -5.25 5.70 -11.32
CA GLY A 24 -3.81 5.70 -11.54
C GLY A 24 -3.29 6.95 -12.22
N ALA A 25 -3.99 7.47 -13.23
CA ALA A 25 -3.65 8.75 -13.85
C ALA A 25 -3.72 9.90 -12.84
N LEU A 26 -4.78 9.94 -12.02
CA LEU A 26 -4.94 10.94 -10.97
C LEU A 26 -3.89 10.80 -9.86
N SER A 27 -3.55 9.57 -9.47
CA SER A 27 -2.45 9.29 -8.53
C SER A 27 -1.09 9.73 -9.09
N GLY A 28 -0.85 9.49 -10.38
CA GLY A 28 0.32 10.02 -11.10
C GLY A 28 0.35 11.55 -11.09
N ALA A 29 -0.79 12.22 -11.27
CA ALA A 29 -0.87 13.68 -11.18
C ALA A 29 -0.59 14.18 -9.76
N THR A 30 -1.16 13.57 -8.71
CA THR A 30 -0.89 13.98 -7.32
C THR A 30 0.52 13.62 -6.86
N SER A 31 1.20 12.68 -7.53
CA SER A 31 2.64 12.46 -7.36
C SER A 31 3.47 13.68 -7.71
N LEU A 32 2.94 14.63 -8.49
CA LEU A 32 3.64 15.85 -8.82
C LEU A 32 3.63 16.88 -7.68
N ILE A 33 2.78 16.70 -6.67
CA ILE A 33 2.66 17.59 -5.51
C ILE A 33 3.62 17.10 -4.41
N PRO A 34 4.74 17.79 -4.16
CA PRO A 34 5.71 17.39 -3.14
C PRO A 34 5.20 17.72 -1.73
N VAL A 35 5.68 16.97 -0.74
CA VAL A 35 5.48 17.26 0.68
C VAL A 35 6.64 18.12 1.18
N PRO A 36 6.41 19.28 1.82
CA PRO A 36 7.45 20.29 2.08
C PRO A 36 8.62 19.82 2.96
N VAL A 37 8.38 18.82 3.81
CA VAL A 37 9.33 18.40 4.86
C VAL A 37 10.26 17.25 4.45
N MET A 38 9.99 16.57 3.33
CA MET A 38 10.80 15.42 2.91
C MET A 38 10.88 15.32 1.38
N PRO A 39 12.06 15.58 0.78
CA PRO A 39 12.30 15.34 -0.63
C PRO A 39 11.93 13.91 -1.03
N GLY A 40 11.19 13.75 -2.13
CA GLY A 40 10.73 12.46 -2.61
C GLY A 40 9.42 11.94 -1.99
N MET A 41 8.85 12.60 -0.97
CA MET A 41 7.48 12.33 -0.54
C MET A 41 6.47 13.19 -1.31
N THR A 42 5.35 12.59 -1.69
CA THR A 42 4.34 13.21 -2.55
C THR A 42 2.93 12.78 -2.13
N LEU A 43 1.90 13.39 -2.72
CA LEU A 43 0.49 13.07 -2.45
C LEU A 43 -0.09 12.00 -3.39
N ASP A 44 0.76 11.18 -4.01
CA ASP A 44 0.38 10.02 -4.82
C ASP A 44 -0.58 9.02 -4.15
N PRO A 45 -0.53 8.74 -2.82
CA PRO A 45 -1.49 7.83 -2.19
C PRO A 45 -2.88 8.42 -1.94
N ALA A 46 -3.12 9.73 -2.14
CA ALA A 46 -4.39 10.36 -1.78
C ALA A 46 -5.60 9.79 -2.55
N ILE A 47 -5.48 9.68 -3.88
CA ILE A 47 -6.56 9.16 -4.73
C ILE A 47 -6.75 7.64 -4.55
N PRO A 48 -5.68 6.83 -4.46
CA PRO A 48 -5.79 5.43 -4.05
C PRO A 48 -6.43 5.21 -2.68
N ALA A 49 -6.13 6.05 -1.68
CA ALA A 49 -6.75 5.94 -0.36
C ALA A 49 -8.26 6.16 -0.43
N PHE A 50 -8.72 7.14 -1.21
CA PHE A 50 -10.14 7.31 -1.53
C PHE A 50 -10.73 6.06 -2.18
N ALA A 51 -10.05 5.51 -3.19
CA ALA A 51 -10.50 4.29 -3.85
C ALA A 51 -10.60 3.09 -2.88
N ALA A 52 -9.68 2.98 -1.92
CA ALA A 52 -9.67 1.90 -0.94
C ALA A 52 -10.91 1.92 -0.03
N VAL A 53 -11.33 3.14 0.35
CA VAL A 53 -12.52 3.38 1.17
C VAL A 53 -13.80 3.20 0.35
N TYR A 54 -13.85 3.77 -0.85
CA TYR A 54 -15.09 3.86 -1.64
C TYR A 54 -15.33 2.66 -2.57
N TYR A 55 -14.35 2.29 -3.38
CA TYR A 55 -14.48 1.23 -4.40
C TYR A 55 -14.08 -0.14 -3.86
N GLY A 56 -12.92 -0.22 -3.21
CA GLY A 56 -12.30 -1.50 -2.87
C GLY A 56 -10.78 -1.47 -3.00
N PRO A 57 -10.09 -2.48 -2.48
CA PRO A 57 -8.65 -2.59 -2.59
C PRO A 57 -8.18 -2.95 -3.99
N PHE A 58 -9.02 -3.52 -4.87
CA PHE A 58 -8.61 -3.79 -6.24
C PHE A 58 -8.30 -2.48 -6.97
N GLU A 59 -9.27 -1.59 -7.06
CA GLU A 59 -9.12 -0.28 -7.70
C GLU A 59 -8.05 0.56 -7.02
N ALA A 60 -7.94 0.46 -5.69
CA ALA A 60 -6.95 1.21 -4.93
C ALA A 60 -5.52 0.70 -5.14
N TYR A 61 -5.31 -0.61 -5.07
CA TYR A 61 -3.98 -1.21 -5.26
C TYR A 61 -3.49 -0.96 -6.69
N TRP A 62 -4.30 -1.31 -7.70
CA TRP A 62 -3.89 -1.15 -9.09
C TRP A 62 -3.84 0.31 -9.51
N GLY A 63 -4.75 1.15 -9.03
CA GLY A 63 -4.66 2.59 -9.21
C GLY A 63 -3.37 3.15 -8.64
N TYR A 64 -2.97 2.74 -7.43
CA TYR A 64 -1.70 3.20 -6.87
C TYR A 64 -0.49 2.67 -7.64
N ALA A 65 -0.50 1.40 -8.03
CA ALA A 65 0.59 0.81 -8.81
C ALA A 65 0.79 1.53 -10.16
N ILE A 66 -0.30 1.85 -10.87
CA ILE A 66 -0.26 2.63 -12.11
C ILE A 66 0.26 4.06 -11.83
N GLY A 67 -0.19 4.68 -10.74
CA GLY A 67 0.31 5.99 -10.32
C GLY A 67 1.82 5.99 -10.04
N GLN A 68 2.33 4.98 -9.35
CA GLN A 68 3.76 4.79 -9.09
C GLN A 68 4.55 4.54 -10.37
N LEU A 69 3.98 3.80 -11.33
CA LEU A 69 4.60 3.60 -12.64
C LEU A 69 4.74 4.93 -13.39
N ILE A 70 3.65 5.70 -13.48
CA ILE A 70 3.64 7.03 -14.12
C ILE A 70 4.66 7.95 -13.44
N ARG A 71 4.65 8.00 -12.10
CA ARG A 71 5.60 8.78 -11.31
C ARG A 71 7.05 8.40 -11.62
N SER A 72 7.35 7.09 -11.66
CA SER A 72 8.70 6.60 -11.94
C SER A 72 9.14 6.97 -13.34
N LEU A 73 8.27 6.81 -14.34
CA LEU A 73 8.55 7.19 -15.73
C LEU A 73 8.82 8.70 -15.90
N ILE A 74 8.13 9.56 -15.15
CA ILE A 74 8.27 11.02 -15.26
C ILE A 74 9.48 11.54 -14.47
N ARG A 75 9.70 11.03 -13.24
CA ARG A 75 10.65 11.65 -12.29
C ARG A 75 12.00 10.95 -12.20
N ASP A 76 12.02 9.62 -12.22
CA ASP A 76 13.27 8.86 -12.08
C ASP A 76 13.13 7.49 -12.79
N PRO A 77 13.19 7.47 -14.13
CA PRO A 77 13.06 6.23 -14.90
C PRO A 77 14.18 5.24 -14.58
N GLY A 78 15.32 5.71 -14.06
CA GLY A 78 16.43 4.86 -13.62
C GLY A 78 16.04 3.90 -12.50
N VAL A 79 15.05 4.24 -11.67
CA VAL A 79 14.51 3.33 -10.64
C VAL A 79 13.91 2.07 -11.27
N LEU A 80 13.26 2.18 -12.43
CA LEU A 80 12.68 1.02 -13.13
C LEU A 80 13.75 0.13 -13.78
N MET A 81 14.92 0.69 -14.12
CA MET A 81 16.05 -0.09 -14.61
C MET A 81 16.69 -0.94 -13.50
N ILE A 82 16.73 -0.41 -12.28
CA ILE A 82 17.27 -1.10 -11.09
C ILE A 82 16.26 -2.12 -10.57
N ASN A 83 14.99 -1.77 -10.52
CA ASN A 83 13.90 -2.65 -10.09
C ASN A 83 12.64 -2.43 -10.95
N PRO A 84 12.43 -3.24 -11.99
CA PRO A 84 11.28 -3.11 -12.88
C PRO A 84 9.94 -3.23 -12.17
N LEU A 85 9.91 -3.90 -11.00
CA LEU A 85 8.69 -4.15 -10.25
C LEU A 85 8.51 -3.20 -9.05
N ASN A 86 9.34 -2.16 -8.96
CA ASN A 86 9.29 -1.15 -7.90
C ASN A 86 7.91 -0.48 -7.77
N PHE A 87 7.19 -0.30 -8.88
CA PHE A 87 5.86 0.30 -8.89
C PHE A 87 4.78 -0.61 -8.29
N MET A 88 5.02 -1.93 -8.24
CA MET A 88 4.10 -2.92 -7.65
C MET A 88 4.48 -3.26 -6.21
N PHE A 89 5.77 -3.25 -5.91
CA PHE A 89 6.35 -3.62 -4.63
C PHE A 89 6.72 -2.36 -3.86
N GLY A 90 5.95 -2.02 -2.84
CA GLY A 90 6.19 -0.82 -2.05
C GLY A 90 4.92 -0.37 -1.35
N THR A 91 4.62 0.92 -1.42
CA THR A 91 3.44 1.52 -0.80
C THR A 91 2.05 1.07 -1.30
N PRO A 92 1.86 0.44 -2.50
CA PRO A 92 0.53 0.01 -2.94
C PRO A 92 -0.19 -0.98 -2.03
N PHE A 93 0.52 -1.89 -1.34
CA PHE A 93 -0.13 -2.87 -0.47
C PHE A 93 -0.86 -2.22 0.72
N PHE A 94 -0.44 -1.03 1.13
CA PHE A 94 -1.11 -0.28 2.20
C PHE A 94 -2.58 -0.01 1.87
N MET A 95 -2.94 0.09 0.58
CA MET A 95 -4.33 0.27 0.15
C MET A 95 -5.18 -0.95 0.48
N ILE A 96 -4.62 -2.15 0.42
CA ILE A 96 -5.30 -3.39 0.80
C ILE A 96 -5.54 -3.40 2.32
N ILE A 97 -4.54 -2.98 3.10
CA ILE A 97 -4.62 -2.88 4.56
C ILE A 97 -5.65 -1.83 4.99
N ILE A 98 -5.62 -0.64 4.40
CA ILE A 98 -6.58 0.44 4.68
C ILE A 98 -8.00 -0.05 4.35
N ALA A 99 -8.18 -0.67 3.18
CA ALA A 99 -9.47 -1.22 2.81
C ALA A 99 -9.95 -2.26 3.83
N TRP A 100 -9.08 -3.18 4.26
CA TRP A 100 -9.39 -4.17 5.28
C TRP A 100 -9.79 -3.54 6.62
N LEU A 101 -8.98 -2.63 7.15
CA LEU A 101 -9.22 -1.98 8.45
C LEU A 101 -10.54 -1.21 8.48
N VAL A 102 -10.84 -0.45 7.42
CA VAL A 102 -12.08 0.32 7.32
C VAL A 102 -13.32 -0.57 7.41
N ARG A 103 -13.19 -1.83 6.97
CA ARG A 103 -14.26 -2.84 6.91
C ARG A 103 -14.38 -3.66 8.21
N VAL A 104 -13.26 -3.99 8.85
CA VAL A 104 -13.23 -4.83 10.07
C VAL A 104 -13.42 -4.01 11.34
N VAL A 105 -12.85 -2.81 11.42
CA VAL A 105 -12.90 -1.99 12.62
C VAL A 105 -14.18 -1.13 12.63
N LYS A 106 -14.85 -1.04 13.78
CA LYS A 106 -16.08 -0.24 13.94
C LYS A 106 -15.77 1.25 13.77
N TYR A 107 -16.68 1.98 13.13
CA TYR A 107 -16.60 3.45 13.08
C TYR A 107 -16.94 4.04 14.46
N PRO A 108 -16.25 5.10 14.93
CA PRO A 108 -15.21 5.88 14.25
C PRO A 108 -13.78 5.33 14.39
N TRP A 109 -13.58 4.27 15.17
CA TRP A 109 -12.25 3.73 15.51
C TRP A 109 -11.44 3.20 14.33
N ASN A 110 -12.08 2.88 13.21
CA ASN A 110 -11.37 2.50 11.99
C ASN A 110 -10.45 3.59 11.44
N ILE A 111 -10.75 4.86 11.70
CA ILE A 111 -9.92 6.00 11.28
C ILE A 111 -8.60 6.04 12.06
N PRO A 112 -8.59 6.20 13.40
CA PRO A 112 -7.34 6.21 14.16
C PRO A 112 -6.59 4.87 14.05
N ALA A 113 -7.28 3.74 13.92
CA ALA A 113 -6.62 2.45 13.66
C ALA A 113 -5.89 2.42 12.32
N SER A 114 -6.48 3.00 11.27
CA SER A 114 -5.84 3.10 9.95
C SER A 114 -4.64 4.04 9.96
N ILE A 115 -4.71 5.15 10.71
CA ILE A 115 -3.57 6.06 10.93
C ILE A 115 -2.44 5.30 11.62
N ALA A 116 -2.73 4.75 12.80
CA ALA A 116 -1.73 4.09 13.63
C ALA A 116 -1.05 2.95 12.87
N LEU A 117 -1.83 2.12 12.17
CA LEU A 117 -1.27 1.05 11.36
C LEU A 117 -0.50 1.56 10.15
N GLY A 118 -0.98 2.61 9.47
CA GLY A 118 -0.26 3.25 8.37
C GLY A 118 1.10 3.80 8.79
N ILE A 119 1.15 4.51 9.91
CA ILE A 119 2.39 5.02 10.52
C ILE A 119 3.31 3.87 10.91
N LEU A 120 2.79 2.86 11.62
CA LEU A 120 3.57 1.70 12.07
C LEU A 120 4.16 0.94 10.88
N MET A 121 3.34 0.65 9.87
CA MET A 121 3.77 -0.06 8.67
C MET A 121 4.75 0.79 7.86
N HIS A 122 4.57 2.11 7.75
CA HIS A 122 5.55 2.99 7.08
C HIS A 122 6.88 2.99 7.84
N MET A 123 6.83 3.12 9.17
CA MET A 123 8.01 3.09 10.03
C MET A 123 8.80 1.80 9.84
N LEU A 124 8.12 0.66 9.91
CA LEU A 124 8.74 -0.66 9.88
C LEU A 124 9.15 -1.12 8.47
N SER A 125 8.33 -0.84 7.46
CA SER A 125 8.55 -1.35 6.10
C SER A 125 9.35 -0.39 5.18
N TYR A 126 9.46 0.88 5.58
CA TYR A 126 10.09 1.91 4.77
C TYR A 126 11.06 2.78 5.56
N ALA A 127 10.61 3.48 6.60
CA ALA A 127 11.42 4.51 7.24
C ALA A 127 12.70 3.95 7.88
N ILE A 128 12.62 2.86 8.65
CA ILE A 128 13.81 2.28 9.30
C ILE A 128 14.78 1.68 8.26
N PRO A 129 14.43 0.61 7.54
CA PRO A 129 15.36 -0.02 6.60
C PRO A 129 15.74 0.92 5.44
N GLY A 130 14.80 1.68 4.91
CA GLY A 130 15.03 2.58 3.79
C GLY A 130 15.96 3.74 4.16
N CYS A 131 15.80 4.35 5.35
CA CYS A 131 16.69 5.43 5.75
C CYS A 131 18.13 4.93 5.98
N ILE A 132 18.28 3.78 6.64
CA ILE A 132 19.62 3.24 6.92
C ILE A 132 20.31 2.79 5.63
N ILE A 133 19.60 2.05 4.76
CA ILE A 133 20.17 1.56 3.50
C ILE A 133 20.49 2.73 2.55
N THR A 134 19.59 3.70 2.43
CA THR A 134 19.73 4.80 1.45
C THR A 134 20.65 5.90 1.96
N TYR A 135 20.50 6.33 3.22
CA TYR A 135 21.20 7.49 3.75
C TYR A 135 22.33 7.13 4.72
N GLY A 136 22.32 5.91 5.28
CA GLY A 136 23.34 5.46 6.23
C GLY A 136 22.96 5.73 7.69
N TRP A 137 23.70 5.08 8.60
CA TRP A 137 23.45 5.17 10.04
C TRP A 137 23.71 6.55 10.64
N ALA A 138 24.67 7.30 10.09
CA ALA A 138 25.07 8.60 10.62
C ALA A 138 23.93 9.65 10.55
N VAL A 139 23.14 9.62 9.48
CA VAL A 139 22.04 10.56 9.23
C VAL A 139 20.67 9.96 9.51
N PHE A 140 20.61 8.68 9.87
CA PHE A 140 19.38 7.96 10.17
C PHE A 140 18.46 8.71 11.15
N PRO A 141 18.91 9.22 12.31
CA PRO A 141 18.02 9.87 13.28
C PRO A 141 17.26 11.06 12.67
N THR A 142 17.96 11.89 11.90
CA THR A 142 17.39 13.08 11.26
C THR A 142 16.45 12.69 10.11
N CYS A 143 16.91 11.81 9.20
CA CYS A 143 16.09 11.34 8.08
C CYS A 143 14.83 10.62 8.56
N PHE A 144 14.95 9.82 9.62
CA PHE A 144 13.84 9.11 10.24
C PHE A 144 12.78 10.09 10.76
N ILE A 145 13.17 11.10 11.53
CA ILE A 145 12.23 12.11 12.05
C ILE A 145 11.51 12.83 10.91
N LEU A 146 12.25 13.28 9.88
CA LEU A 146 11.66 13.95 8.71
C LEU A 146 10.69 13.05 7.94
N GLN A 147 11.03 11.75 7.78
CA GLN A 147 10.16 10.76 7.17
C GLN A 147 8.89 10.54 8.00
N MET A 148 8.98 10.51 9.33
CA MET A 148 7.80 10.37 10.19
C MET A 148 6.89 11.61 10.13
N ILE A 149 7.44 12.82 10.09
CA ILE A 149 6.67 14.05 9.91
C ILE A 149 6.00 14.08 8.54
N GLY A 150 6.75 13.79 7.48
CA GLY A 150 6.22 13.72 6.12
C GLY A 150 5.13 12.66 5.97
N CYS A 151 5.34 11.47 6.53
CA CYS A 151 4.35 10.40 6.59
C CYS A 151 3.06 10.84 7.31
N ALA A 152 3.19 11.51 8.46
CA ALA A 152 2.03 12.04 9.18
C ALA A 152 1.22 13.03 8.32
N ILE A 153 1.90 13.96 7.63
CA ILE A 153 1.25 14.91 6.72
C ILE A 153 0.52 14.18 5.59
N VAL A 154 1.19 13.23 4.93
CA VAL A 154 0.60 12.45 3.84
C VAL A 154 -0.63 11.69 4.32
N ILE A 155 -0.51 10.95 5.42
CA ILE A 155 -1.62 10.16 5.97
C ILE A 155 -2.81 11.07 6.32
N SER A 156 -2.56 12.21 6.96
CA SER A 156 -3.61 13.18 7.29
C SER A 156 -4.35 13.67 6.05
N VAL A 157 -3.61 14.09 5.01
CA VAL A 157 -4.21 14.55 3.74
C VAL A 157 -4.98 13.43 3.05
N CYS A 158 -4.39 12.24 2.97
CA CYS A 158 -5.03 11.07 2.38
C CYS A 158 -6.35 10.72 3.09
N LEU A 159 -6.41 10.82 4.41
CA LEU A 159 -7.64 10.53 5.16
C LEU A 159 -8.73 11.55 4.94
N ILE A 160 -8.38 12.84 4.91
CA ILE A 160 -9.34 13.90 4.62
C ILE A 160 -9.97 13.66 3.24
N ILE A 161 -9.13 13.41 2.23
CA ILE A 161 -9.59 13.14 0.86
C ILE A 161 -10.39 11.84 0.80
N ALA A 162 -9.91 10.77 1.43
CA ALA A 162 -10.53 9.46 1.36
C ALA A 162 -11.90 9.43 2.03
N LEU A 163 -12.01 9.95 3.25
CA LEU A 163 -13.25 9.95 4.01
C LEU A 163 -14.20 11.04 3.50
N GLY A 164 -13.71 12.25 3.28
CA GLY A 164 -14.51 13.36 2.75
C GLY A 164 -15.10 13.02 1.39
N GLY A 165 -14.25 12.51 0.48
CA GLY A 165 -14.66 12.05 -0.84
C GLY A 165 -15.64 10.88 -0.77
N ALA A 166 -15.38 9.86 0.04
CA ALA A 166 -16.27 8.70 0.15
C ALA A 166 -17.64 9.07 0.73
N VAL A 167 -17.67 9.89 1.79
CA VAL A 167 -18.92 10.40 2.39
C VAL A 167 -19.71 11.22 1.38
N TYR A 168 -19.05 12.11 0.63
CA TYR A 168 -19.68 12.90 -0.42
C TYR A 168 -20.32 12.00 -1.50
N MET A 169 -19.55 11.01 -1.99
CA MET A 169 -20.02 10.10 -3.02
C MET A 169 -21.16 9.19 -2.55
N TRP A 170 -21.10 8.68 -1.31
CA TRP A 170 -22.21 7.91 -0.73
C TRP A 170 -23.47 8.75 -0.58
N ARG A 171 -23.35 10.02 -0.16
CA ARG A 171 -24.50 10.94 -0.08
C ARG A 171 -25.15 11.18 -1.43
N ILE A 172 -24.36 11.45 -2.48
CA ILE A 172 -24.87 11.63 -3.85
C ILE A 172 -25.64 10.38 -4.31
N ARG A 173 -25.10 9.20 -4.02
CA ARG A 173 -25.72 7.92 -4.39
C ARG A 173 -26.80 7.45 -3.42
N ARG A 174 -27.15 8.24 -2.41
CA ARG A 174 -28.11 7.88 -1.35
C ARG A 174 -27.78 6.54 -0.68
N GLN A 175 -26.50 6.24 -0.54
CA GLN A 175 -26.00 5.04 0.13
C GLN A 175 -25.69 5.33 1.60
N PRO A 176 -25.85 4.36 2.51
CA PRO A 176 -25.41 4.52 3.89
C PRO A 176 -23.89 4.68 3.94
N MET A 177 -23.38 5.38 4.97
CA MET A 177 -21.95 5.44 5.20
C MET A 177 -21.40 4.04 5.48
N PHE A 178 -20.30 3.66 4.81
CA PHE A 178 -19.73 2.32 4.84
C PHE A 178 -20.71 1.23 4.36
N PRO A 179 -21.20 1.32 3.11
CA PRO A 179 -22.26 0.45 2.60
C PRO A 179 -21.86 -1.04 2.59
N HIS A 180 -20.57 -1.33 2.54
CA HIS A 180 -20.03 -2.69 2.61
C HIS A 180 -20.38 -3.45 3.89
N ARG A 181 -20.75 -2.75 4.98
CA ARG A 181 -21.16 -3.40 6.23
C ARG A 181 -22.54 -4.07 6.14
N PHE A 182 -23.29 -3.73 5.10
CA PHE A 182 -24.63 -4.24 4.85
C PHE A 182 -24.66 -5.24 3.69
N ILE A 183 -23.49 -5.69 3.21
CA ILE A 183 -23.39 -6.74 2.20
C ILE A 183 -23.32 -8.08 2.93
N ASP A 184 -24.25 -8.99 2.63
CA ASP A 184 -24.27 -10.35 3.19
C ASP A 184 -23.01 -11.14 2.81
N LYS A 185 -22.52 -11.97 3.73
CA LYS A 185 -21.23 -12.68 3.67
C LYS A 185 -21.22 -13.90 2.74
N ASP A 186 -22.03 -13.91 1.70
CA ASP A 186 -22.32 -15.14 0.96
C ASP A 186 -21.37 -15.44 -0.22
N GLU A 187 -20.20 -14.80 -0.27
CA GLU A 187 -19.20 -15.06 -1.30
C GLU A 187 -17.77 -15.16 -0.76
N GLU A 188 -17.15 -16.30 -1.02
CA GLU A 188 -15.73 -16.55 -0.77
C GLU A 188 -15.07 -16.91 -2.10
N PHE A 189 -13.81 -16.52 -2.30
CA PHE A 189 -13.07 -16.97 -3.48
C PHE A 189 -12.74 -18.45 -3.35
N SER A 190 -12.99 -19.24 -4.41
CA SER A 190 -12.70 -20.68 -4.46
C SER A 190 -11.22 -21.03 -4.21
N ILE A 191 -10.32 -20.06 -4.38
CA ILE A 191 -8.87 -20.22 -4.23
C ILE A 191 -8.34 -19.77 -2.86
N ALA A 192 -9.18 -19.24 -1.97
CA ALA A 192 -8.77 -18.84 -0.62
C ALA A 192 -8.72 -20.08 0.28
N SER A 193 -7.51 -20.52 0.68
CA SER A 193 -7.34 -21.65 1.59
C SER A 193 -6.54 -21.25 2.82
N LYS A 194 -6.82 -21.89 3.97
CA LYS A 194 -6.06 -21.69 5.21
C LYS A 194 -4.57 -21.97 5.01
N GLY A 195 -4.24 -22.99 4.20
CA GLY A 195 -2.86 -23.34 3.86
C GLY A 195 -2.13 -22.24 3.09
N ARG A 196 -2.80 -21.58 2.12
CA ARG A 196 -2.23 -20.45 1.38
C ARG A 196 -1.99 -19.23 2.26
N ILE A 197 -2.94 -18.92 3.14
CA ILE A 197 -2.80 -17.81 4.10
C ILE A 197 -1.61 -18.10 5.03
N LEU A 198 -1.49 -19.33 5.55
CA LEU A 198 -0.36 -19.72 6.41
C LEU A 198 0.97 -19.63 5.68
N ALA A 199 1.08 -20.20 4.47
CA ALA A 199 2.29 -20.12 3.65
C ALA A 199 2.68 -18.67 3.36
N SER A 200 1.69 -17.82 3.06
CA SER A 200 1.89 -16.39 2.81
C SER A 200 2.30 -15.62 4.06
N ALA A 201 1.80 -16.01 5.23
CA ALA A 201 2.21 -15.44 6.51
C ALA A 201 3.66 -15.80 6.83
N ILE A 202 4.05 -17.07 6.65
CA ILE A 202 5.44 -17.52 6.82
C ILE A 202 6.36 -16.76 5.86
N ALA A 203 5.99 -16.68 4.58
CA ALA A 203 6.76 -15.94 3.58
C ALA A 203 6.90 -14.44 3.94
N ALA A 204 5.81 -13.79 4.37
CA ALA A 204 5.84 -12.41 4.81
C ALA A 204 6.77 -12.20 6.00
N VAL A 205 6.75 -13.08 7.01
CA VAL A 205 7.64 -13.02 8.18
C VAL A 205 9.11 -13.17 7.76
N ILE A 206 9.43 -14.15 6.93
CA ILE A 206 10.81 -14.36 6.45
C ILE A 206 11.30 -13.13 5.69
N LEU A 207 10.51 -12.64 4.73
CA LEU A 207 10.85 -11.48 3.90
C LEU A 207 10.94 -10.19 4.74
N PHE A 208 10.20 -10.10 5.85
CA PHE A 208 10.27 -8.99 6.77
C PHE A 208 11.54 -9.03 7.63
N ILE A 209 12.00 -10.21 8.06
CA ILE A 209 13.19 -10.34 8.92
C ILE A 209 14.49 -10.07 8.15
N ILE A 210 14.58 -10.47 6.87
CA ILE A 210 15.79 -10.36 6.05
C ILE A 210 16.41 -8.95 6.05
N PRO A 211 15.66 -7.85 5.78
CA PRO A 211 16.20 -6.50 5.87
C PRO A 211 16.80 -6.20 7.23
N TYR A 212 16.11 -6.55 8.33
CA TYR A 212 16.57 -6.25 9.68
C TYR A 212 17.83 -7.04 10.05
N ILE A 213 17.95 -8.30 9.61
CA ILE A 213 19.21 -9.04 9.74
C ILE A 213 20.33 -8.32 8.98
N PHE A 214 20.09 -7.92 7.73
CA PHE A 214 21.08 -7.19 6.94
C PHE A 214 21.53 -5.89 7.64
N LEU A 215 20.59 -5.11 8.19
CA LEU A 215 20.89 -3.90 8.94
C LEU A 215 21.80 -4.17 10.14
N ALA A 216 21.65 -5.31 10.81
CA ALA A 216 22.50 -5.70 11.94
C ALA A 216 23.91 -6.18 11.54
N THR A 217 24.20 -6.33 10.24
CA THR A 217 25.53 -6.72 9.76
C THR A 217 26.43 -5.51 9.50
N PRO A 218 27.78 -5.68 9.50
CA PRO A 218 28.71 -4.63 9.08
C PRO A 218 28.49 -4.15 7.64
N TYR A 219 27.84 -4.96 6.79
CA TYR A 219 27.57 -4.65 5.38
C TYR A 219 26.53 -3.54 5.18
N SER A 220 25.81 -3.12 6.23
CA SER A 220 24.92 -1.96 6.18
C SER A 220 25.65 -0.62 6.36
N SER A 221 26.95 -0.65 6.67
CA SER A 221 27.76 0.55 6.92
C SER A 221 28.25 1.22 5.63
N ASP A 222 28.56 2.51 5.75
CA ASP A 222 29.07 3.35 4.65
C ASP A 222 30.39 2.81 4.07
N ARG A 223 31.15 2.04 4.85
CA ARG A 223 32.37 1.37 4.41
C ARG A 223 32.11 0.38 3.26
N TYR A 224 30.97 -0.31 3.27
CA TYR A 224 30.63 -1.35 2.29
C TYR A 224 29.63 -0.85 1.25
N LEU A 225 28.66 -0.04 1.66
CA LEU A 225 27.63 0.50 0.74
C LEU A 225 28.10 1.75 -0.02
N GLY A 226 29.19 2.37 0.43
CA GLY A 226 29.66 3.66 -0.08
C GLY A 226 28.81 4.83 0.45
N PRO A 227 29.00 6.04 -0.08
CA PRO A 227 28.23 7.23 0.32
C PRO A 227 26.74 7.11 -0.06
N PRO A 228 25.84 7.96 0.48
CA PRO A 228 24.40 7.93 0.21
C PRO A 228 24.02 7.93 -1.28
N GLU A 229 24.81 8.58 -2.12
CA GLU A 229 24.57 8.67 -3.57
C GLU A 229 25.03 7.44 -4.36
N SER A 230 25.64 6.46 -3.69
CA SER A 230 26.13 5.23 -4.30
C SER A 230 25.00 4.45 -4.98
N PRO A 231 25.14 4.08 -6.27
CA PRO A 231 24.18 3.22 -6.96
C PRO A 231 23.94 1.89 -6.21
N LEU A 232 24.97 1.37 -5.54
CA LEU A 232 24.89 0.14 -4.75
C LEU A 232 23.81 0.23 -3.67
N ARG A 233 23.63 1.39 -3.04
CA ARG A 233 22.56 1.58 -2.05
C ARG A 233 21.18 1.44 -2.65
N ARG A 234 20.97 1.95 -3.88
CA ARG A 234 19.69 1.80 -4.60
C ARG A 234 19.43 0.33 -4.98
N TYR A 235 20.47 -0.40 -5.38
CA TYR A 235 20.37 -1.85 -5.60
C TYR A 235 20.03 -2.59 -4.30
N ILE A 236 20.75 -2.33 -3.22
CA ILE A 236 20.49 -2.99 -1.94
C ILE A 236 19.08 -2.66 -1.42
N ASP A 237 18.63 -1.42 -1.54
CA ASP A 237 17.26 -1.04 -1.18
C ASP A 237 16.23 -1.83 -2.00
N ALA A 238 16.42 -1.90 -3.33
CA ALA A 238 15.59 -2.66 -4.25
C ALA A 238 15.53 -4.16 -3.93
N TYR A 239 16.65 -4.80 -3.65
CA TYR A 239 16.72 -6.26 -3.53
C TYR A 239 16.59 -6.77 -2.09
N ILE A 240 16.81 -5.92 -1.09
CA ILE A 240 16.67 -6.30 0.32
C ILE A 240 15.35 -5.78 0.89
N ARG A 241 15.03 -4.48 0.74
CA ARG A 241 13.84 -3.89 1.38
C ARG A 241 12.54 -4.17 0.62
N HIS A 242 12.51 -4.05 -0.71
CA HIS A 242 11.25 -4.21 -1.44
C HIS A 242 10.61 -5.61 -1.33
N PRO A 243 11.35 -6.73 -1.24
CA PRO A 243 10.75 -8.04 -1.01
C PRO A 243 9.90 -8.13 0.26
N MET A 244 10.24 -7.41 1.34
CA MET A 244 9.40 -7.32 2.54
C MET A 244 8.00 -6.76 2.21
N THR A 245 7.94 -5.68 1.43
CA THR A 245 6.66 -5.07 1.03
C THR A 245 5.86 -5.97 0.08
N ALA A 246 6.54 -6.76 -0.75
CA ALA A 246 5.91 -7.77 -1.60
C ALA A 246 5.30 -8.91 -0.77
N GLY A 247 6.05 -9.43 0.22
CA GLY A 247 5.57 -10.48 1.13
C GLY A 247 4.35 -10.04 1.94
N LEU A 248 4.40 -8.84 2.53
CA LEU A 248 3.26 -8.25 3.24
C LEU A 248 2.06 -8.04 2.30
N GLY A 249 2.29 -7.50 1.10
CA GLY A 249 1.21 -7.30 0.14
C GLY A 249 0.55 -8.59 -0.32
N TRP A 250 1.34 -9.64 -0.54
CA TRP A 250 0.84 -10.97 -0.88
C TRP A 250 -0.02 -11.55 0.24
N LEU A 251 0.43 -11.46 1.50
CA LEU A 251 -0.37 -11.89 2.65
C LEU A 251 -1.70 -11.11 2.73
N CYS A 252 -1.67 -9.79 2.62
CA CYS A 252 -2.87 -8.97 2.65
C CYS A 252 -3.84 -9.33 1.52
N TRP A 253 -3.32 -9.64 0.33
CA TRP A 253 -4.12 -10.11 -0.80
C TRP A 253 -4.80 -11.45 -0.51
N GLU A 254 -4.08 -12.41 0.06
CA GLU A 254 -4.64 -13.71 0.46
C GLU A 254 -5.70 -13.58 1.55
N LEU A 255 -5.48 -12.70 2.54
CA LEU A 255 -6.47 -12.38 3.57
C LEU A 255 -7.72 -11.75 2.96
N TYR A 256 -7.57 -10.89 1.96
CA TYR A 256 -8.69 -10.22 1.32
C TYR A 256 -9.54 -11.17 0.46
N LYS A 257 -8.93 -12.13 -0.24
CA LYS A 257 -9.67 -13.18 -0.98
C LYS A 257 -10.56 -14.05 -0.09
N LYS A 258 -10.29 -14.10 1.21
CA LYS A 258 -11.18 -14.77 2.18
C LYS A 258 -12.51 -14.03 2.38
N HIS A 259 -12.56 -12.74 2.03
CA HIS A 259 -13.69 -11.84 2.25
C HIS A 259 -14.18 -11.29 0.90
N GLY A 260 -14.78 -12.16 0.09
CA GLY A 260 -15.19 -11.84 -1.27
C GLY A 260 -16.28 -10.77 -1.35
N GLU A 261 -17.12 -10.68 -0.33
CA GLU A 261 -18.18 -9.68 -0.18
C GLU A 261 -17.64 -8.24 -0.26
N TRP A 262 -16.39 -8.03 0.12
CA TRP A 262 -15.77 -6.71 0.11
C TRP A 262 -15.44 -6.20 -1.29
N PHE A 263 -15.47 -7.05 -2.32
CA PHE A 263 -15.22 -6.63 -3.71
C PHE A 263 -16.48 -6.07 -4.40
N LYS A 264 -17.68 -6.24 -3.85
CA LYS A 264 -18.98 -5.93 -4.51
C LYS A 264 -19.45 -4.47 -4.46
N ILE A 265 -18.68 -3.58 -3.85
CA ILE A 265 -19.21 -2.34 -3.25
C ILE A 265 -19.82 -1.38 -4.28
N THR A 266 -19.44 -1.49 -5.56
CA THR A 266 -19.89 -0.57 -6.63
C THR A 266 -20.01 -1.23 -8.00
N GLU A 267 -20.38 -2.51 -8.04
CA GLU A 267 -20.96 -3.08 -9.27
C GLU A 267 -22.30 -2.40 -9.60
#